data_AF-A0A2E2EG27-F1
#
_entry.id   AF-A0A2E2EG27-F1
#
_cell.length_a   1.000
_cell.length_b   1.000
_cell.length_c   1.000
_cell.angle_alpha   90.00
_cell.angle_beta   90.00
_cell.angle_gamma   90.00
#
_symmetry.space_group_name_H-M   'P 1'
#
loop_
_entity.id
_entity.type
_entity.pdbx_description
1 polymer ?
#
loop_
_entity_poly.entity_id
_entity_poly.type
_entity_poly.pdbx_seq_one_letter_code
_entity_poly.pdbx_strand_id
1 'polypeptide(L)'
;MPILISLYLFLSNNAFARSLKATADKLAQETTRIGHGVALFGLVVAGIYFMIGKQDAATKMTQALMGVGILMLSPSIITFVKGLV
;
A
#
# COMPACT_ATOMS: atom_id res chain seq x y z
N MET A 1 -44.05 5.71 12.47
CA MET A 1 -43.14 4.72 13.07
C MET A 1 -42.22 4.02 12.07
N PRO A 2 -42.68 3.40 10.96
CA PRO A 2 -41.78 2.63 10.07
C PRO A 2 -40.74 3.51 9.34
N ILE A 3 -41.11 4.73 8.96
CA ILE A 3 -40.23 5.67 8.24
C ILE A 3 -38.99 6.07 9.05
N LEU A 4 -39.12 6.21 10.38
CA LEU A 4 -37.99 6.56 11.26
C LEU A 4 -36.98 5.41 11.36
N ILE A 5 -37.45 4.16 11.34
CA ILE A 5 -36.61 2.96 11.38
C ILE A 5 -35.83 2.81 10.08
N SER A 6 -36.46 3.07 8.93
CA SER A 6 -35.79 3.06 7.62
C SER A 6 -34.71 4.13 7.50
N LEU A 7 -34.97 5.34 8.00
CA LEU A 7 -33.99 6.44 8.05
C LEU A 7 -32.79 6.10 8.93
N TYR A 8 -33.03 5.51 10.11
CA TYR A 8 -31.97 5.06 11.01
C TYR A 8 -31.09 3.97 10.37
N LEU A 9 -31.69 3.00 9.69
CA LEU A 9 -30.94 1.94 8.98
C LEU A 9 -30.11 2.52 7.83
N PHE A 10 -30.65 3.46 7.07
CA PHE A 10 -29.91 4.10 5.96
C PHE A 10 -28.73 4.94 6.46
N LEU A 11 -28.91 5.67 7.55
CA LEU A 11 -27.88 6.50 8.17
C LEU A 11 -26.78 5.63 8.81
N SER A 12 -27.17 4.56 9.50
CA SER A 12 -26.27 3.57 10.10
C SER A 12 -25.41 2.88 9.05
N ASN A 13 -26.00 2.47 7.93
CA ASN A 13 -25.28 1.83 6.84
C ASN A 13 -24.24 2.78 6.20
N ASN A 14 -24.59 4.05 6.05
CA ASN A 14 -23.68 5.08 5.52
C ASN A 14 -22.54 5.40 6.51
N ALA A 15 -22.84 5.41 7.82
CA ALA A 15 -21.83 5.59 8.86
C ALA A 15 -20.85 4.41 8.93
N PHE A 16 -21.33 3.17 8.80
CA PHE A 16 -20.50 1.97 8.76
C PHE A 16 -19.65 1.90 7.48
N ALA A 17 -20.21 2.27 6.32
CA ALA A 17 -19.44 2.36 5.09
C ALA A 17 -18.32 3.42 5.17
N ARG A 18 -18.57 4.56 5.82
CA ARG A 18 -17.55 5.59 6.08
C ARG A 18 -16.47 5.11 7.05
N SER A 19 -16.83 4.39 8.11
CA SER A 19 -15.86 3.90 9.09
C SER A 19 -14.96 2.81 8.49
N LEU A 20 -15.51 1.93 7.65
CA LEU A 20 -14.74 0.94 6.88
C LEU A 20 -13.79 1.61 5.89
N LYS A 21 -14.26 2.61 5.14
CA LYS A 21 -13.41 3.38 4.22
C LYS A 21 -12.26 4.07 4.98
N ALA A 22 -12.55 4.74 6.09
CA ALA A 22 -11.54 5.41 6.90
C ALA A 22 -10.51 4.44 7.50
N THR A 23 -10.95 3.24 7.88
CA THR A 23 -10.06 2.18 8.38
C THR A 23 -9.17 1.64 7.26
N ALA A 24 -9.72 1.42 6.07
CA ALA A 24 -8.96 0.99 4.89
C ALA A 24 -7.93 2.05 4.46
N ASP A 25 -8.30 3.33 4.46
CA ASP A 25 -7.38 4.43 4.14
C ASP A 25 -6.21 4.50 5.14
N LYS A 26 -6.49 4.33 6.44
CA LYS A 26 -5.44 4.26 7.48
C LYS A 26 -4.56 3.03 7.34
N LEU A 27 -5.14 1.87 7.06
CA LEU A 27 -4.40 0.63 6.85
C LEU A 27 -3.48 0.74 5.63
N ALA A 28 -3.98 1.34 4.54
CA ALA A 28 -3.17 1.60 3.36
C ALA A 28 -1.99 2.52 3.69
N GLN A 29 -2.22 3.59 4.45
CA GLN A 29 -1.18 4.52 4.87
C GLN A 29 -0.06 3.85 5.69
N GLU A 30 -0.42 3.03 6.68
CA GLU A 30 0.57 2.29 7.48
C GLU A 30 1.28 1.21 6.65
N THR A 31 0.55 0.52 5.77
CA THR A 31 1.12 -0.50 4.87
C THR A 31 2.14 0.13 3.92
N THR A 32 1.89 1.34 3.41
CA THR A 32 2.85 2.07 2.57
C THR A 32 4.13 2.42 3.34
N ARG A 33 4.02 2.85 4.61
CA ARG A 33 5.20 3.10 5.46
C ARG A 33 6.02 1.84 5.68
N ILE A 34 5.36 0.73 6.02
CA ILE A 34 6.03 -0.57 6.19
C ILE A 34 6.69 -1.00 4.88
N GLY A 35 5.99 -0.87 3.75
CA GLY A 35 6.51 -1.17 2.41
C GLY A 35 7.79 -0.40 2.09
N HIS A 36 7.83 0.90 2.37
CA HIS A 36 9.04 1.72 2.20
C HIS A 36 10.18 1.26 3.12
N GLY A 37 9.89 0.91 4.37
CA GLY A 37 10.89 0.36 5.29
C GLY A 37 11.51 -0.95 4.79
N VAL A 38 10.68 -1.87 4.28
CA VAL A 38 11.13 -3.14 3.70
C VAL A 38 11.93 -2.92 2.42
N ALA A 39 11.54 -1.95 1.58
CA ALA A 39 12.26 -1.60 0.37
C ALA A 39 13.67 -1.06 0.65
N LEU A 40 13.80 -0.15 1.60
CA LEU A 40 15.10 0.38 2.04
C LEU A 40 15.99 -0.73 2.58
N PHE A 41 15.43 -1.62 3.40
CA PHE A 41 16.16 -2.77 3.93
C PHE A 41 16.66 -3.69 2.80
N GLY A 42 15.81 -4.03 1.83
CA GLY A 42 16.19 -4.85 0.68
C GLY A 42 17.29 -4.21 -0.17
N LEU A 43 17.27 -2.89 -0.32
CA LEU A 43 18.28 -2.14 -1.07
C LEU A 43 19.64 -2.15 -0.35
N VAL A 44 19.64 -1.97 0.99
CA VAL A 44 20.86 -2.09 1.80
C VAL A 44 21.45 -3.50 1.73
N VAL A 45 20.62 -4.54 1.85
CA VAL A 45 21.07 -5.94 1.75
C VAL A 45 21.65 -6.22 0.37
N ALA A 46 21.00 -5.75 -0.70
CA ALA A 46 21.53 -5.88 -2.05
C ALA A 46 22.88 -5.15 -2.24
N GLY A 47 23.03 -3.96 -1.65
CA GLY A 47 24.29 -3.21 -1.64
C GLY A 47 25.42 -3.95 -0.91
N ILE A 48 25.13 -4.59 0.22
CA ILE A 48 26.09 -5.44 0.93
C ILE A 48 26.50 -6.64 0.07
N TYR A 49 25.55 -7.33 -0.57
CA TYR A 49 25.87 -8.44 -1.48
C TYR A 49 26.74 -8.00 -2.66
N PHE A 50 26.52 -6.80 -3.17
CA PHE A 50 27.33 -6.20 -4.22
C PHE A 50 28.76 -5.91 -3.74
N MET A 51 28.93 -5.33 -2.55
CA MET A 51 30.26 -5.08 -1.96
C MET A 51 31.05 -6.35 -1.66
N ILE A 52 30.37 -7.46 -1.32
CA ILE A 52 31.01 -8.78 -1.10
C ILE A 52 31.46 -9.42 -2.43
N GLY A 53 31.09 -8.85 -3.58
CA GLY A 53 31.51 -9.37 -4.90
C GLY A 53 30.85 -10.69 -5.27
N LYS A 54 29.70 -11.02 -4.65
CA LYS A 54 28.98 -12.26 -4.93
C LYS A 54 28.42 -12.23 -6.37
N GLN A 55 28.61 -13.31 -7.14
CA GLN A 55 28.17 -13.38 -8.55
C GLN A 55 26.66 -13.11 -8.74
N ASP A 56 25.82 -13.47 -7.77
CA ASP A 56 24.36 -13.22 -7.82
C ASP A 56 23.95 -11.80 -7.41
N ALA A 57 24.89 -10.95 -7.03
CA ALA A 57 24.58 -9.63 -6.47
C ALA A 57 23.88 -8.72 -7.47
N ALA A 58 24.28 -8.76 -8.75
CA ALA A 58 23.65 -7.95 -9.80
C ALA A 58 22.17 -8.31 -9.98
N THR A 59 21.84 -9.61 -10.00
CA THR A 59 20.46 -10.11 -10.11
C THR A 59 19.63 -9.73 -8.88
N LYS A 60 20.20 -9.86 -7.68
CA LYS A 60 19.51 -9.44 -6.44
C LYS A 60 19.31 -7.92 -6.35
N MET A 61 20.24 -7.14 -6.88
CA MET A 61 20.13 -5.69 -6.92
C MET A 61 19.03 -5.24 -7.89
N THR A 62 18.94 -5.85 -9.08
CA THR A 62 17.83 -5.60 -10.02
C THR A 62 16.47 -5.97 -9.40
N GLN A 63 16.37 -7.10 -8.69
CA GLN A 63 15.14 -7.49 -8.01
C GLN A 63 14.75 -6.50 -6.89
N ALA A 64 15.72 -6.04 -6.10
CA ALA A 64 15.48 -5.04 -5.06
C ALA A 64 15.01 -3.70 -5.66
N LEU A 65 15.66 -3.23 -6.73
CA LEU A 65 15.29 -2.02 -7.47
C LEU A 65 13.88 -2.15 -8.08
N MET A 66 13.56 -3.30 -8.66
CA MET A 66 12.25 -3.57 -9.24
C MET A 66 11.16 -3.55 -8.16
N GLY A 67 11.42 -4.15 -6.99
CA GLY A 67 10.51 -4.10 -5.83
C GLY A 67 10.27 -2.67 -5.32
N VAL A 68 11.32 -1.86 -5.26
CA VAL A 68 11.22 -0.43 -4.90
C VAL A 68 10.40 0.34 -5.96
N GLY A 69 10.62 0.07 -7.24
CA GLY A 69 9.88 0.69 -8.34
C GLY A 69 8.38 0.39 -8.29
N ILE A 70 7.99 -0.85 -7.97
CA ILE A 70 6.59 -1.23 -7.79
C ILE A 70 5.96 -0.47 -6.62
N LEU A 71 6.68 -0.32 -5.50
CA LEU A 71 6.19 0.47 -4.35
C LEU A 71 6.03 1.96 -4.69
N MET A 72 6.92 2.52 -5.51
CA MET A 72 6.78 3.90 -6.01
C MET A 72 5.61 4.09 -6.99
N LEU A 73 5.20 3.04 -7.71
CA LEU A 73 4.04 3.06 -8.60
C LEU A 73 2.70 2.88 -7.86
N SER A 74 2.72 2.40 -6.61
CA SER A 74 1.50 2.20 -5.79
C SER A 74 0.57 3.43 -5.73
N PRO A 75 1.05 4.66 -5.45
CA PRO A 75 0.20 5.85 -5.45
C PRO A 75 -0.44 6.12 -6.81
N SER A 76 0.29 5.90 -7.90
CA SER A 76 -0.21 6.09 -9.27
C SER A 76 -1.31 5.09 -9.61
N ILE A 77 -1.17 3.83 -9.18
CA ILE A 77 -2.21 2.79 -9.34
C ILE A 77 -3.47 3.18 -8.55
N ILE A 78 -3.31 3.63 -7.31
CA ILE A 78 -4.45 4.05 -6.48
C ILE A 78 -5.17 5.25 -7.11
N THR A 79 -4.43 6.24 -7.62
CA THR A 79 -5.01 7.40 -8.30
C THR A 79 -5.72 7.01 -9.59
N PHE A 80 -5.13 6.10 -10.39
CA PHE A 80 -5.76 5.57 -11.60
C PHE A 80 -7.09 4.86 -11.28
N VAL A 81 -7.11 4.00 -10.26
CA VAL A 81 -8.33 3.31 -9.82
C VAL A 81 -9.38 4.30 -9.30
N LYS A 82 -8.98 5.32 -8.53
CA LYS A 82 -9.88 6.38 -8.06
C LYS A 82 -10.42 7.27 -9.17
N GLY A 83 -9.70 7.42 -10.29
CA GLY A 83 -10.17 8.19 -11.45
C GLY A 83 -11.11 7.40 -12.38
N LEU A 84 -11.20 6.08 -12.19
CA LEU A 84 -12.10 5.18 -12.93
C LEU A 84 -13.48 5.02 -12.29
N VAL A 85 -13.63 5.44 -11.03
CA VAL A 85 -14.87 5.41 -10.23
C VAL A 85 -15.43 6.82 -10.10
#